data_AF-A0A7K4JR84-F1
#
_entry.id   AF-A0A7K4JR84-F1
#
_cell.length_a   1.000
_cell.length_b   1.000
_cell.length_c   1.000
_cell.angle_alpha   90.00
_cell.angle_beta   90.00
_cell.angle_gamma   90.00
#
_symmetry.space_group_name_H-M   'P 1'
#
loop_
_entity.id
_entity.type
_entity.pdbx_description
1 polymer ?
#
loop_
_entity_poly.entity_id
_entity_poly.type
_entity_poly.pdbx_seq_one_letter_code
_entity_poly.pdbx_strand_id
1 'polypeptide(L)'
;GPSVSLQVPEDFISRELFDTIQVYVITKPELQNKLITVTAMEKKLIGCPVCIEHKKYSRNALLFNLGFVCDARAKACALEPIVKKLAGYLTTLELESGFISNEESKQKLVPIMTILLEELNAKGKCTLPIDESNTIHLKVIEQRPDPPIVQEYDVPVFTQDKDDFFNSQWDLTTQQILPYIDGFRHVQKISAEADVELNLVRIAVQNLL
;
A
#
# COMPACT_ATOMS: atom_id res chain seq x y z
N GLY A 1 -26.65 17.43 -1.05
CA GLY A 1 -25.79 17.51 0.16
C GLY A 1 -24.64 16.54 0.01
N PRO A 2 -23.71 16.45 0.98
CA PRO A 2 -22.76 15.35 1.02
C PRO A 2 -23.52 14.05 1.29
N SER A 3 -23.49 13.15 0.32
CA SER A 3 -24.17 11.86 0.39
C SER A 3 -23.11 10.78 0.39
N VAL A 4 -23.14 9.87 1.37
CA VAL A 4 -22.43 8.61 1.21
C VAL A 4 -23.08 7.87 0.05
N SER A 5 -22.40 7.84 -1.07
CA SER A 5 -22.98 7.26 -2.29
C SER A 5 -22.80 5.74 -2.34
N LEU A 6 -21.74 5.21 -1.72
CA LEU A 6 -21.30 3.82 -1.83
C LEU A 6 -20.68 3.37 -0.50
N GLN A 7 -21.25 2.34 0.12
CA GLN A 7 -20.64 1.59 1.23
C GLN A 7 -20.67 0.11 0.86
N VAL A 8 -19.54 -0.58 1.07
CA VAL A 8 -19.43 -2.02 0.89
C VAL A 8 -18.70 -2.57 2.12
N PRO A 9 -19.35 -3.40 2.95
CA PRO A 9 -20.77 -3.78 2.96
C PRO A 9 -21.71 -2.61 3.31
N GLU A 10 -22.97 -2.70 2.89
CA GLU A 10 -24.00 -1.69 3.15
C GLU A 10 -24.19 -1.47 4.67
N ASP A 11 -24.33 -0.21 5.10
CA ASP A 11 -24.58 0.22 6.50
C ASP A 11 -23.47 -0.11 7.54
N PHE A 12 -22.23 -0.43 7.11
CA PHE A 12 -21.15 -0.72 8.05
C PHE A 12 -20.69 0.49 8.90
N ILE A 13 -20.91 1.71 8.39
CA ILE A 13 -20.61 2.97 9.06
C ILE A 13 -21.91 3.56 9.63
N SER A 14 -22.03 3.54 10.96
CA SER A 14 -23.14 4.18 11.68
C SER A 14 -23.19 5.68 11.39
N ARG A 15 -24.39 6.26 11.36
CA ARG A 15 -24.58 7.70 11.13
C ARG A 15 -23.78 8.59 12.08
N GLU A 16 -23.54 8.14 13.31
CA GLU A 16 -22.70 8.84 14.30
C GLU A 16 -21.20 8.85 13.92
N LEU A 17 -20.70 7.74 13.38
CA LEU A 17 -19.36 7.66 12.82
C LEU A 17 -19.26 8.55 11.58
N PHE A 18 -20.31 8.56 10.73
CA PHE A 18 -20.39 9.43 9.57
C PHE A 18 -20.39 10.92 9.93
N ASP A 19 -21.13 11.33 10.96
CA ASP A 19 -21.18 12.71 11.43
C ASP A 19 -19.82 13.18 11.98
N THR A 20 -19.10 12.29 12.66
CA THR A 20 -17.75 12.54 13.17
C THR A 20 -16.71 12.64 12.05
N ILE A 21 -16.81 11.79 11.02
CA ILE A 21 -15.87 11.75 9.89
C ILE A 21 -16.26 12.70 8.75
N GLN A 22 -17.48 13.25 8.73
CA GLN A 22 -17.98 14.19 7.71
C GLN A 22 -17.00 15.36 7.50
N VAL A 23 -16.42 15.85 8.59
CA VAL A 23 -15.42 16.94 8.59
C VAL A 23 -14.13 16.52 7.88
N TYR A 24 -13.79 15.23 7.91
CA TYR A 24 -12.65 14.62 7.21
C TYR A 24 -13.00 14.11 5.80
N VAL A 25 -14.29 13.95 5.49
CA VAL A 25 -14.80 13.61 4.16
C VAL A 25 -14.83 14.85 3.25
N ILE A 26 -15.05 16.04 3.83
CA ILE A 26 -15.01 17.33 3.14
C ILE A 26 -13.94 18.21 3.80
N THR A 27 -12.68 17.77 3.73
CA THR A 27 -11.60 18.60 4.23
C THR A 27 -11.41 19.87 3.39
N LYS A 28 -10.89 20.92 4.02
CA LYS A 28 -10.39 22.13 3.34
C LYS A 28 -9.45 21.76 2.18
N PRO A 29 -9.36 22.59 1.13
CA PRO A 29 -8.50 22.34 -0.03
C PRO A 29 -7.02 22.05 0.34
N GLU A 30 -6.54 22.57 1.47
CA GLU A 30 -5.18 22.35 2.01
C GLU A 30 -4.86 20.90 2.44
N LEU A 31 -5.90 20.07 2.64
CA LEU A 31 -5.80 18.67 3.05
C LEU A 31 -6.19 17.70 1.92
N GLN A 32 -6.49 18.21 0.72
CA GLN A 32 -6.74 17.38 -0.46
C GLN A 32 -5.48 16.65 -0.89
N ASN A 33 -5.66 15.42 -1.40
CA ASN A 33 -4.59 14.53 -1.84
C ASN A 33 -3.62 14.09 -0.71
N LYS A 34 -3.99 14.33 0.56
CA LYS A 34 -3.31 13.79 1.73
C LYS A 34 -4.11 12.62 2.28
N LEU A 35 -3.38 11.58 2.68
CA LEU A 35 -3.97 10.46 3.38
C LEU A 35 -4.38 10.90 4.78
N ILE A 36 -5.61 10.55 5.17
CA ILE A 36 -6.18 10.85 6.47
C ILE A 36 -6.48 9.54 7.16
N THR A 37 -5.77 9.27 8.26
CA THR A 37 -6.02 8.10 9.09
C THR A 37 -6.68 8.55 10.40
N VAL A 38 -7.95 8.21 10.58
CA VAL A 38 -8.74 8.53 11.78
C VAL A 38 -9.03 7.24 12.52
N THR A 39 -8.74 7.19 13.81
CA THR A 39 -9.15 6.06 14.67
C THR A 39 -10.32 6.53 15.53
N ALA A 40 -11.48 5.89 15.39
CA ALA A 40 -12.70 6.24 16.10
C ALA A 40 -13.51 4.97 16.43
N MET A 41 -14.03 4.88 17.66
CA MET A 41 -14.88 3.77 18.14
C MET A 41 -14.32 2.36 17.83
N GLU A 42 -13.05 2.10 18.18
CA GLU A 42 -12.37 0.83 17.91
C GLU A 42 -12.29 0.43 16.42
N LYS A 43 -12.55 1.39 15.52
CA LYS A 43 -12.34 1.25 14.08
C LYS A 43 -11.30 2.26 13.61
N LYS A 44 -10.54 1.87 12.60
CA LYS A 44 -9.54 2.71 11.94
C LYS A 44 -10.02 2.99 10.53
N LEU A 45 -10.35 4.25 10.26
CA LEU A 45 -10.71 4.74 8.94
C LEU A 45 -9.46 5.32 8.29
N ILE A 46 -9.15 4.84 7.10
CA ILE A 46 -8.09 5.37 6.24
C ILE A 46 -8.79 5.97 5.03
N GLY A 47 -8.80 7.29 4.89
CA GLY A 47 -9.42 8.00 3.78
C GLY A 47 -8.39 8.77 2.94
N CYS A 48 -8.67 8.94 1.66
CA CYS A 48 -7.92 9.81 0.77
C CYS A 48 -8.92 10.72 0.04
N PRO A 49 -9.16 11.95 0.52
CA PRO A 49 -9.97 12.92 -0.20
C PRO A 49 -9.23 13.38 -1.45
N VAL A 50 -9.85 13.15 -2.59
CA VAL A 50 -9.35 13.58 -3.90
C VAL A 50 -10.22 14.72 -4.40
N CYS A 51 -9.56 15.74 -4.94
CA CYS A 51 -10.21 16.80 -5.67
C CYS A 51 -9.69 16.78 -7.10
N ILE A 52 -10.62 16.73 -8.05
CA ILE A 52 -10.32 16.81 -9.47
C ILE A 52 -10.93 18.11 -9.98
N GLU A 53 -10.08 19.07 -10.31
CA GLU A 53 -10.50 20.30 -10.98
C GLU A 53 -10.57 20.03 -12.49
N HIS A 54 -11.78 20.05 -13.05
CA HIS A 54 -11.97 19.87 -14.48
C HIS A 54 -13.19 20.63 -14.98
N LYS A 55 -13.05 21.26 -16.16
CA LYS A 55 -14.11 22.04 -16.82
C LYS A 55 -15.34 21.22 -17.25
N LYS A 56 -15.24 19.89 -17.22
CA LYS A 56 -16.39 18.98 -17.50
C LYS A 56 -17.38 18.91 -16.32
N TYR A 57 -17.00 19.32 -15.11
CA TYR A 57 -17.87 19.24 -13.94
C TYR A 57 -18.71 20.51 -13.76
N SER A 58 -19.96 20.33 -13.33
CA SER A 58 -20.93 21.41 -13.12
C SER A 58 -20.50 22.47 -12.08
N ARG A 59 -19.42 22.21 -11.31
CA ARG A 59 -18.82 23.10 -10.32
C ARG A 59 -17.35 23.41 -10.59
N ASN A 60 -16.82 23.11 -11.77
CA ASN A 60 -15.39 23.13 -12.11
C ASN A 60 -14.48 22.21 -11.27
N ALA A 61 -15.02 21.51 -10.27
CA ALA A 61 -14.31 20.54 -9.45
C ALA A 61 -15.24 19.41 -8.99
N LEU A 62 -14.72 18.18 -9.02
CA LEU A 62 -15.32 17.00 -8.43
C LEU A 62 -14.53 16.65 -7.16
N LEU A 63 -15.21 16.65 -6.01
CA LEU A 63 -14.65 16.17 -4.76
C LEU A 63 -15.23 14.80 -4.45
N PHE A 64 -14.37 13.80 -4.26
CA PHE A 64 -14.76 12.49 -3.75
C PHE A 64 -13.75 12.02 -2.71
N ASN A 65 -14.22 11.17 -1.80
CA ASN A 65 -13.37 10.55 -0.80
C ASN A 65 -13.48 9.04 -0.94
N LEU A 66 -12.34 8.35 -1.04
CA LEU A 66 -12.26 6.91 -0.95
C LEU A 66 -11.58 6.54 0.35
N GLY A 67 -12.19 5.63 1.12
CA GLY A 67 -11.59 5.15 2.35
C GLY A 67 -11.84 3.68 2.64
N PHE A 68 -10.94 3.10 3.42
CA PHE A 68 -11.02 1.76 3.97
C PHE A 68 -11.31 1.86 5.46
N VAL A 69 -12.21 1.00 5.94
CA VAL A 69 -12.47 0.84 7.36
C VAL A 69 -11.88 -0.49 7.79
N CYS A 70 -10.99 -0.45 8.77
CA CYS A 70 -10.41 -1.63 9.38
C CYS A 70 -10.63 -1.59 10.90
N ASP A 71 -10.37 -2.71 11.56
CA ASP A 71 -10.36 -2.78 13.02
C ASP A 71 -9.24 -1.91 13.61
N ALA A 72 -9.44 -1.31 14.80
CA ALA A 72 -8.43 -0.48 15.43
C ALA A 72 -7.13 -1.23 15.75
N ARG A 73 -7.19 -2.55 15.91
CA ARG A 73 -6.00 -3.39 16.17
C ARG A 73 -5.29 -3.83 14.89
N ALA A 74 -5.91 -3.64 13.72
CA ALA A 74 -5.32 -4.03 12.45
C ALA A 74 -4.19 -3.08 12.06
N LYS A 75 -3.14 -3.62 11.41
CA LYS A 75 -2.03 -2.83 10.85
C LYS A 75 -2.51 -2.02 9.64
N ALA A 76 -3.11 -0.87 9.92
CA ALA A 76 -3.54 0.10 8.91
C ALA A 76 -2.39 0.58 8.00
N CYS A 77 -1.14 0.59 8.49
CA CYS A 77 0.01 1.11 7.74
C CYS A 77 0.30 0.38 6.42
N ALA A 78 -0.08 -0.89 6.31
CA ALA A 78 0.04 -1.64 5.06
C ALA A 78 -1.00 -1.23 4.01
N LEU A 79 -2.14 -0.66 4.44
CA LEU A 79 -3.26 -0.26 3.58
C LEU A 79 -3.18 1.20 3.14
N GLU A 80 -2.52 2.05 3.91
CA GLU A 80 -2.25 3.46 3.59
C GLU A 80 -1.80 3.70 2.12
N PRO A 81 -0.74 3.03 1.61
CA PRO A 81 -0.31 3.20 0.22
C PRO A 81 -1.32 2.65 -0.79
N ILE A 82 -2.12 1.64 -0.41
CA ILE A 82 -3.14 1.03 -1.27
C ILE A 82 -4.28 2.02 -1.51
N VAL A 83 -4.78 2.65 -0.44
CA VAL A 83 -5.83 3.68 -0.52
C VAL A 83 -5.37 4.84 -1.40
N LYS A 84 -4.12 5.30 -1.19
CA LYS A 84 -3.54 6.39 -2.00
C LYS A 84 -3.40 6.01 -3.47
N LYS A 85 -2.94 4.79 -3.76
CA LYS A 85 -2.78 4.30 -5.13
C LYS A 85 -4.13 4.14 -5.82
N LEU A 86 -5.14 3.61 -5.13
CA LEU A 86 -6.52 3.51 -5.61
C LEU A 86 -7.14 4.87 -5.91
N ALA A 87 -6.96 5.83 -5.00
CA ALA A 87 -7.39 7.21 -5.19
C ALA A 87 -6.76 7.82 -6.46
N GLY A 88 -5.47 7.57 -6.69
CA GLY A 88 -4.78 7.94 -7.91
C GLY A 88 -5.37 7.27 -9.16
N TYR A 89 -5.58 5.95 -9.14
CA TYR A 89 -6.19 5.23 -10.27
C TYR A 89 -7.59 5.75 -10.60
N LEU A 90 -8.45 5.97 -9.61
CA LEU A 90 -9.77 6.55 -9.81
C LEU A 90 -9.69 7.97 -10.38
N THR A 91 -8.66 8.74 -10.00
CA THR A 91 -8.42 10.06 -10.56
C THR A 91 -8.14 10.00 -12.05
N THR A 92 -7.22 9.13 -12.45
CA THR A 92 -6.88 8.94 -13.87
C THR A 92 -8.09 8.40 -14.66
N LEU A 93 -8.76 7.37 -14.13
CA LEU A 93 -9.97 6.80 -14.72
C LEU A 93 -11.07 7.84 -14.93
N GLU A 94 -11.23 8.75 -13.97
CA GLU A 94 -12.22 9.81 -14.04
C GLU A 94 -11.86 10.86 -15.10
N LEU A 95 -10.59 11.23 -15.22
CA LEU A 95 -10.13 12.17 -16.25
C LEU A 95 -10.25 11.59 -17.67
N GLU A 96 -9.94 10.30 -17.84
CA GLU A 96 -9.97 9.63 -19.14
C GLU A 96 -11.40 9.25 -19.57
N SER A 97 -12.15 8.60 -18.68
CA SER A 97 -13.41 7.92 -19.02
C SER A 97 -14.66 8.52 -18.35
N GLY A 98 -14.50 9.46 -17.40
CA GLY A 98 -15.63 9.98 -16.62
C GLY A 98 -16.31 8.91 -15.77
N PHE A 99 -15.53 7.98 -15.21
CA PHE A 99 -15.98 6.78 -14.51
C PHE A 99 -16.91 7.02 -13.30
N ILE A 100 -16.69 8.10 -12.57
CA ILE A 100 -17.46 8.56 -11.40
C ILE A 100 -18.66 9.42 -11.85
N SER A 101 -18.56 10.05 -13.03
CA SER A 101 -19.64 10.86 -13.61
C SER A 101 -20.76 10.02 -14.23
N ASN A 102 -20.44 8.85 -14.77
CA ASN A 102 -21.41 7.94 -15.39
C ASN A 102 -22.07 7.02 -14.36
N GLU A 103 -23.41 6.99 -14.33
CA GLU A 103 -24.18 6.09 -13.45
C GLU A 103 -23.93 4.60 -13.73
N GLU A 104 -23.72 4.21 -14.99
CA GLU A 104 -23.35 2.82 -15.34
C GLU A 104 -22.01 2.39 -14.72
N SER A 105 -21.01 3.27 -14.78
CA SER A 105 -19.69 3.02 -14.21
C SER A 105 -19.72 3.03 -12.67
N LYS A 106 -20.61 3.85 -12.09
CA LYS A 106 -20.87 3.83 -10.64
C LYS A 106 -21.39 2.48 -10.17
N GLN A 107 -22.22 1.80 -10.97
CA GLN A 107 -22.66 0.43 -10.66
C GLN A 107 -21.52 -0.59 -10.79
N LYS A 108 -20.57 -0.41 -11.71
CA LYS A 108 -19.37 -1.26 -11.82
C LYS A 108 -18.42 -1.09 -10.61
N LEU A 109 -18.46 0.04 -9.93
CA LEU A 109 -17.61 0.31 -8.75
C LEU A 109 -17.94 -0.60 -7.57
N VAL A 110 -19.22 -0.98 -7.41
CA VAL A 110 -19.68 -1.90 -6.34
C VAL A 110 -18.99 -3.28 -6.44
N PRO A 111 -19.09 -4.04 -7.55
CA PRO A 111 -18.43 -5.33 -7.66
C PRO A 111 -16.91 -5.20 -7.61
N ILE A 112 -16.32 -4.11 -8.12
CA ILE A 112 -14.87 -3.85 -7.99
C ILE A 112 -14.48 -3.78 -6.51
N MET A 113 -15.22 -3.02 -5.69
CA MET A 113 -14.95 -2.92 -4.24
C MET A 113 -15.13 -4.26 -3.53
N THR A 114 -16.15 -5.04 -3.90
CA THR A 114 -16.38 -6.37 -3.33
C THR A 114 -15.24 -7.34 -3.66
N ILE A 115 -14.82 -7.42 -4.92
CA ILE A 115 -13.72 -8.29 -5.34
C ILE A 115 -12.41 -7.83 -4.68
N LEU A 116 -12.21 -6.52 -4.59
CA LEU A 116 -11.03 -5.96 -3.94
C LEU A 116 -10.99 -6.33 -2.46
N LEU A 117 -12.11 -6.23 -1.75
CA LEU A 117 -12.22 -6.68 -0.36
C LEU A 117 -11.89 -8.17 -0.22
N GLU A 118 -12.44 -9.01 -1.08
CA GLU A 118 -12.23 -10.46 -1.04
C GLU A 118 -10.79 -10.84 -1.38
N GLU A 119 -10.23 -10.32 -2.47
CA GLU A 119 -8.85 -10.64 -2.91
C GLU A 119 -7.79 -10.07 -1.97
N LEU A 120 -8.01 -8.86 -1.41
CA LEU A 120 -7.11 -8.33 -0.39
C LEU A 120 -7.14 -9.19 0.88
N ASN A 121 -8.31 -9.65 1.31
CA ASN A 121 -8.44 -10.52 2.48
C ASN A 121 -7.91 -11.94 2.21
N ALA A 122 -8.02 -12.46 0.99
CA ALA A 122 -7.61 -13.82 0.64
C ALA A 122 -6.12 -13.94 0.30
N LYS A 123 -5.57 -13.03 -0.52
CA LYS A 123 -4.22 -13.13 -1.10
C LYS A 123 -3.29 -11.97 -0.74
N GLY A 124 -3.82 -10.88 -0.18
CA GLY A 124 -3.07 -9.64 0.03
C GLY A 124 -2.55 -9.01 -1.28
N LYS A 125 -3.06 -9.44 -2.43
CA LYS A 125 -2.72 -8.94 -3.77
C LYS A 125 -4.01 -8.93 -4.58
N CYS A 126 -4.21 -7.85 -5.33
CA CYS A 126 -5.40 -7.70 -6.15
C CYS A 126 -5.00 -7.11 -7.50
N THR A 127 -5.36 -7.80 -8.58
CA THR A 127 -5.21 -7.32 -9.95
C THR A 127 -6.59 -7.27 -10.58
N LEU A 128 -7.09 -6.06 -10.83
CA LEU A 128 -8.44 -5.82 -11.31
C LEU A 128 -8.40 -5.05 -12.64
N PRO A 129 -8.70 -5.68 -13.78
CA PRO A 129 -8.89 -4.98 -15.04
C PRO A 129 -10.23 -4.25 -15.01
N ILE A 130 -10.20 -2.92 -15.12
CA ILE A 130 -11.42 -2.08 -15.12
C ILE A 130 -11.89 -1.83 -16.55
N ASP A 131 -10.95 -1.66 -17.48
CA ASP A 131 -11.22 -1.38 -18.89
C ASP A 131 -10.08 -1.96 -19.77
N GLU A 132 -10.22 -1.92 -21.10
CA GLU A 132 -9.20 -2.43 -22.05
C GLU A 132 -7.83 -1.76 -21.87
N SER A 133 -7.83 -0.51 -21.38
CA SER A 133 -6.62 0.27 -21.17
C SER A 133 -6.19 0.40 -19.70
N ASN A 134 -7.02 -0.03 -18.74
CA ASN A 134 -6.81 0.30 -17.33
C ASN A 134 -6.92 -0.92 -16.42
N THR A 135 -5.77 -1.36 -15.86
CA THR A 135 -5.69 -2.44 -14.86
C THR A 135 -5.14 -1.91 -13.54
N ILE A 136 -5.89 -2.11 -12.46
CA ILE A 136 -5.51 -1.73 -11.11
C ILE A 136 -4.68 -2.87 -10.49
N HIS A 137 -3.44 -2.56 -10.13
CA HIS A 137 -2.55 -3.50 -9.44
C HIS A 137 -2.28 -3.04 -8.01
N LEU A 138 -2.74 -3.84 -7.05
CA LEU A 138 -2.59 -3.60 -5.62
C LEU A 138 -1.87 -4.77 -4.97
N LYS A 139 -0.93 -4.43 -4.08
CA LYS A 139 -0.23 -5.40 -3.26
C LYS A 139 -0.15 -4.82 -1.85
N VAL A 140 -0.63 -5.58 -0.88
CA VAL A 140 -0.41 -5.30 0.53
C VAL A 140 1.06 -5.56 0.79
N ILE A 141 1.78 -4.50 1.15
CA ILE A 141 3.16 -4.59 1.56
C ILE A 141 3.16 -4.49 3.08
N GLU A 142 3.59 -5.56 3.74
CA GLU A 142 3.84 -5.48 5.16
C GLU A 142 5.03 -4.55 5.40
N GLN A 143 4.80 -3.49 6.16
CA GLN A 143 5.91 -2.67 6.65
C GLN A 143 6.71 -3.51 7.64
N ARG A 144 7.89 -3.94 7.20
CA ARG A 144 8.89 -4.51 8.09
C ARG A 144 9.53 -3.36 8.88
N PRO A 145 9.83 -3.56 10.17
CA PRO A 145 10.58 -2.57 10.93
C PRO A 145 11.95 -2.36 10.29
N ASP A 146 12.51 -1.16 10.45
CA ASP A 146 13.87 -0.88 9.99
C ASP A 146 14.85 -1.89 10.62
N PRO A 147 15.64 -2.62 9.80
CA PRO A 147 16.55 -3.62 10.31
C PRO A 147 17.65 -2.96 11.17
N PRO A 148 18.09 -3.62 12.25
CA PRO A 148 19.14 -3.11 13.11
C PRO A 148 20.45 -2.92 12.34
N ILE A 149 21.29 -1.99 12.81
CA ILE A 149 22.59 -1.71 12.18
C ILE A 149 23.52 -2.89 12.43
N VAL A 150 23.92 -3.56 11.36
CA VAL A 150 24.88 -4.67 11.38
C VAL A 150 26.27 -4.14 11.69
N GLN A 151 26.97 -4.74 12.64
CA GLN A 151 28.35 -4.41 12.98
C GLN A 151 29.34 -5.29 12.21
N GLU A 152 30.59 -4.85 12.11
CA GLU A 152 31.64 -5.58 11.39
C GLU A 152 31.99 -6.95 12.00
N TYR A 153 31.74 -7.10 13.30
CA TYR A 153 31.97 -8.30 14.09
C TYR A 153 30.74 -9.22 14.18
N ASP A 154 29.59 -8.82 13.63
CA ASP A 154 28.40 -9.68 13.61
C ASP A 154 28.58 -10.85 12.65
N VAL A 155 27.98 -11.99 13.01
CA VAL A 155 28.04 -13.23 12.25
C VAL A 155 26.66 -13.53 11.66
N PRO A 156 26.46 -13.34 10.34
CA PRO A 156 25.20 -13.69 9.69
C PRO A 156 25.00 -15.20 9.68
N VAL A 157 23.81 -15.64 10.07
CA VAL A 157 23.39 -17.05 10.06
C VAL A 157 22.12 -17.17 9.23
N PHE A 158 22.08 -18.13 8.30
CA PHE A 158 20.87 -18.42 7.56
C PHE A 158 19.84 -19.12 8.47
N THR A 159 18.66 -18.53 8.58
CA THR A 159 17.52 -19.15 9.29
C THR A 159 16.67 -20.02 8.36
N GLN A 160 16.86 -19.89 7.05
CA GLN A 160 16.15 -20.60 5.99
C GLN A 160 17.15 -21.31 5.08
N ASP A 161 16.70 -22.35 4.39
CA ASP A 161 17.55 -23.15 3.51
C ASP A 161 17.99 -22.36 2.27
N LYS A 162 19.26 -22.47 1.89
CA LYS A 162 19.86 -21.74 0.76
C LYS A 162 19.25 -22.17 -0.57
N ASP A 163 18.77 -23.41 -0.68
CA ASP A 163 18.26 -23.99 -1.91
C ASP A 163 16.82 -23.55 -2.25
N ASP A 164 16.09 -22.93 -1.31
CA ASP A 164 14.75 -22.37 -1.57
C ASP A 164 14.83 -21.04 -2.37
N PHE A 165 16.01 -20.41 -2.40
CA PHE A 165 16.20 -19.09 -2.99
C PHE A 165 16.69 -19.17 -4.44
N PHE A 166 15.88 -18.65 -5.38
CA PHE A 166 16.26 -18.52 -6.79
C PHE A 166 17.43 -17.54 -6.97
N ASN A 167 18.67 -18.04 -7.03
CA ASN A 167 19.91 -17.27 -7.17
C ASN A 167 19.89 -16.20 -8.27
N SER A 168 19.13 -16.38 -9.36
CA SER A 168 19.08 -15.43 -10.48
C SER A 168 18.34 -14.12 -10.19
N GLN A 169 17.53 -14.03 -9.14
CA GLN A 169 16.79 -12.80 -8.79
C GLN A 169 17.53 -11.92 -7.78
N TRP A 170 18.65 -12.40 -7.22
CA TRP A 170 19.41 -11.69 -6.21
C TRP A 170 20.38 -10.69 -6.83
N ASP A 171 20.61 -9.58 -6.14
CA ASP A 171 21.67 -8.63 -6.49
C ASP A 171 23.06 -9.29 -6.51
N LEU A 172 23.93 -8.79 -7.39
CA LEU A 172 25.28 -9.34 -7.60
C LEU A 172 26.10 -9.39 -6.30
N THR A 173 25.98 -8.36 -5.46
CA THR A 173 26.65 -8.29 -4.16
C THR A 173 26.18 -9.40 -3.23
N THR A 174 24.88 -9.66 -3.18
CA THR A 174 24.30 -10.73 -2.36
C THR A 174 24.76 -12.10 -2.84
N GLN A 175 24.79 -12.33 -4.16
CA GLN A 175 25.30 -13.58 -4.73
C GLN A 175 26.77 -13.84 -4.39
N GLN A 176 27.60 -12.79 -4.38
CA GLN A 176 29.02 -12.90 -4.05
C GLN A 176 29.26 -13.21 -2.57
N ILE A 177 28.47 -12.65 -1.65
CA ILE A 177 28.64 -12.87 -0.21
C ILE A 177 27.97 -14.17 0.29
N LEU A 178 26.89 -14.63 -0.35
CA LEU A 178 26.13 -15.82 0.03
C LEU A 178 26.96 -17.09 0.30
N PRO A 179 27.95 -17.46 -0.55
CA PRO A 179 28.77 -18.66 -0.32
C PRO A 179 29.67 -18.55 0.92
N TYR A 180 29.97 -17.33 1.38
CA TYR A 180 30.83 -17.09 2.55
C TYR A 180 30.05 -17.00 3.86
N ILE A 181 28.73 -16.80 3.80
CA ILE A 181 27.83 -16.81 4.96
C ILE A 181 27.61 -18.27 5.39
N ASP A 182 28.41 -18.72 6.35
CA ASP A 182 28.42 -20.09 6.89
C ASP A 182 27.98 -20.15 8.37
N GLY A 183 27.63 -19.00 8.98
CA GLY A 183 27.25 -18.92 10.38
C GLY A 183 28.41 -18.87 11.38
N PHE A 184 29.67 -18.84 10.90
CA PHE A 184 30.88 -18.68 11.72
C PHE A 184 31.74 -17.46 11.35
N ARG A 185 31.59 -16.95 10.12
CA ARG A 185 32.39 -15.84 9.61
C ARG A 185 31.67 -14.52 9.89
N HIS A 186 32.41 -13.56 10.46
CA HIS A 186 31.90 -12.22 10.68
C HIS A 186 31.97 -11.38 9.40
N VAL A 187 31.20 -10.28 9.34
CA VAL A 187 31.06 -9.42 8.16
C VAL A 187 32.40 -8.96 7.58
N GLN A 188 33.38 -8.59 8.42
CA GLN A 188 34.71 -8.19 7.94
C GLN A 188 35.46 -9.31 7.23
N LYS A 189 35.36 -10.56 7.72
CA LYS A 189 35.99 -11.72 7.07
C LYS A 189 35.30 -12.07 5.75
N ILE A 190 33.99 -11.94 5.70
CA ILE A 190 33.21 -12.11 4.46
C ILE A 190 33.62 -11.07 3.42
N SER A 191 33.77 -9.80 3.82
CA SER A 191 34.25 -8.72 2.96
C SER A 191 35.64 -9.01 2.37
N ALA A 192 36.57 -9.51 3.19
CA ALA A 192 37.91 -9.86 2.75
C ALA A 192 37.96 -11.05 1.79
N GLU A 193 37.13 -12.08 2.00
CA GLU A 193 37.10 -13.27 1.13
C GLU A 193 36.28 -13.05 -0.16
N ALA A 194 35.22 -12.24 -0.10
CA ALA A 194 34.39 -11.92 -1.24
C ALA A 194 34.97 -10.80 -2.13
N ASP A 195 36.04 -10.12 -1.69
CA ASP A 195 36.62 -8.94 -2.35
C ASP A 195 35.57 -7.82 -2.57
N VAL A 196 34.69 -7.63 -1.59
CA VAL A 196 33.62 -6.61 -1.59
C VAL A 196 33.86 -5.62 -0.47
N GLU A 197 33.61 -4.33 -0.71
CA GLU A 197 33.77 -3.29 0.32
C GLU A 197 32.92 -3.58 1.57
N LEU A 198 33.51 -3.41 2.75
CA LEU A 198 32.88 -3.71 4.04
C LEU A 198 31.54 -3.00 4.26
N ASN A 199 31.40 -1.75 3.79
CA ASN A 199 30.12 -1.03 3.88
C ASN A 199 29.03 -1.68 3.02
N LEU A 200 29.37 -2.19 1.83
CA LEU A 200 28.42 -2.85 0.95
C LEU A 200 27.96 -4.19 1.52
N VAL A 201 28.88 -4.97 2.11
CA VAL A 201 28.53 -6.22 2.80
C VAL A 201 27.63 -5.92 4.00
N ARG A 202 27.93 -4.88 4.78
CA ARG A 202 27.09 -4.45 5.92
C ARG A 202 25.66 -4.11 5.47
N ILE A 203 25.51 -3.32 4.41
CA ILE A 203 24.20 -2.94 3.87
C ILE A 203 23.46 -4.17 3.31
N ALA A 204 24.17 -5.04 2.59
CA ALA A 204 23.58 -6.26 2.05
C ALA A 204 23.06 -7.19 3.17
N VAL A 205 23.86 -7.44 4.21
CA VAL A 205 23.44 -8.22 5.37
C VAL A 205 22.31 -7.53 6.14
N GLN A 206 22.35 -6.20 6.27
CA GLN A 206 21.27 -5.43 6.89
C GLN A 206 19.95 -5.54 6.12
N ASN A 207 19.99 -5.58 4.79
CA ASN A 207 18.80 -5.78 3.96
C ASN A 207 18.27 -7.23 3.99
N LEU A 208 19.10 -8.19 4.40
CA LEU A 208 18.73 -9.60 4.55
C LEU A 208 18.08 -9.93 5.91
N LEU A 209 18.21 -9.03 6.90
CA LEU A 209 17.58 -9.12 8.23
C LEU A 209 16.09 -8.78 8.20
#